data_AF-A0A6A7RSA0-F1
#
_entry.id   AF-A0A6A7RSA0-F1
#
_cell.length_a   1.000
_cell.length_b   1.000
_cell.length_c   1.000
_cell.angle_alpha   90.00
_cell.angle_beta   90.00
_cell.angle_gamma   90.00
#
_symmetry.space_group_name_H-M   'P 1'
#
loop_
_entity.id
_entity.type
_entity.pdbx_description
1 polymer ?
#
loop_
_entity_poly.entity_id
_entity_poly.type
_entity_poly.pdbx_seq_one_letter_code
_entity_poly.pdbx_strand_id
1 'polypeptide(L)'
;MAFCVRVEPTLLRALRGAGAASAAEPALEALLWTHQPVVGDSHVSRALTPAYLESYRQAFQALPAAEQVQALDAARQVHAWRGRATEAAEASIWQAHACAEAQGECGDRVEEARQWFAALTARATRGSTADAGLRAYARDLLARNGADRRWVAANSAWLSPVWLASGAPAAPSGLRDEDLAQAIAARSELPELDCRLGVGAQGLLLWRGEPPPGPGHSPIGPPLRVKRLQVSDADGPRLLDPAAAPQCVAPLASLAAAGAGLTLFAGRHAWRVAGIERPAWAHEIGRDACGLYADLLVPLPGAAPDDPQAIRQRCRWIEAGHFRMGSPADEPERGHNEVQHEVTLSRGFWLADTTCTQALWQAVTGANPSEFQDDVRNPVENVSWNDVQTFLSELNRRVPGLQARLPSEAEWEYACRAGTTTPFSFGDDISPEQVNYDGDFPYAGGEKGLHRGKTVPVGSLPANPWGLYEMHGNVWEWCADWYGDYPTAPQLDPTGLQTGGSRVLRGGSWLDNGGRARCALRRWNEPGYRYQIIGFRFAPGQAEPDGATEWLPPRDGAAGAAGRGAASARGTGAVPAAARSAAAARKGASVDSVEAKQAPAAKPDKRAKPRRGKR
;
A
#
# COMPACT_ATOMS: atom_id res chain seq x y z
N MET A 1 29.63 -12.65 -38.69
CA MET A 1 29.26 -14.08 -38.55
C MET A 1 28.11 -14.18 -37.57
N ALA A 2 27.01 -14.84 -37.93
CA ALA A 2 25.87 -15.01 -37.04
C ALA A 2 26.19 -16.08 -35.99
N PHE A 3 26.27 -15.70 -34.72
CA PHE A 3 26.50 -16.66 -33.64
C PHE A 3 25.20 -17.42 -33.36
N CYS A 4 25.08 -18.61 -33.96
CA CYS A 4 23.98 -19.52 -33.76
C CYS A 4 23.94 -20.07 -32.32
N VAL A 5 23.35 -19.31 -31.41
CA VAL A 5 22.91 -19.82 -30.11
C VAL A 5 21.39 -20.00 -30.14
N ARG A 6 20.93 -21.16 -30.60
CA ARG A 6 19.75 -21.74 -29.95
C ARG A 6 20.21 -22.07 -28.53
N VAL A 7 19.45 -21.63 -27.53
CA VAL A 7 19.84 -21.69 -26.10
C VAL A 7 19.43 -23.04 -25.47
N GLU A 8 18.42 -23.70 -26.03
CA GLU A 8 17.85 -24.95 -25.55
C GLU A 8 18.57 -26.28 -25.92
N PRO A 9 19.47 -26.38 -26.94
CA PRO A 9 20.25 -27.60 -27.21
C PRO A 9 21.15 -28.03 -26.04
N THR A 10 21.48 -27.12 -25.13
CA THR A 10 22.39 -27.40 -24.02
C THR A 10 21.76 -28.25 -22.93
N LEU A 11 20.53 -27.93 -22.52
CA LEU A 11 19.79 -28.74 -21.55
C LEU A 11 19.57 -30.15 -22.14
N LEU A 12 19.27 -30.22 -23.45
CA LEU A 12 19.17 -31.47 -24.22
C LEU A 12 20.47 -32.29 -24.24
N ARG A 13 21.64 -31.65 -24.33
CA ARG A 13 22.94 -32.33 -24.25
C ARG A 13 23.26 -32.81 -22.84
N ALA A 14 22.97 -31.99 -21.83
CA ALA A 14 23.27 -32.33 -20.45
C ALA A 14 22.45 -33.52 -19.93
N LEU A 15 21.15 -33.59 -20.26
CA LEU A 15 20.31 -34.74 -19.91
C LEU A 15 20.68 -36.04 -20.65
N ARG A 16 21.38 -35.97 -21.79
CA ARG A 16 21.97 -37.16 -22.43
C ARG A 16 23.21 -37.68 -21.69
N GLY A 17 23.88 -36.83 -20.91
CA GLY A 17 25.01 -37.22 -20.06
C GLY A 17 24.59 -37.81 -18.70
N ALA A 18 23.33 -37.67 -18.30
CA ALA A 18 22.85 -38.07 -16.97
C ALA A 18 22.42 -39.55 -16.85
N GLY A 19 22.30 -40.30 -17.95
CA GLY A 19 21.82 -41.69 -17.91
C GLY A 19 22.33 -42.59 -19.04
N ALA A 20 22.56 -43.87 -18.72
CA ALA A 20 23.12 -44.85 -19.67
C ALA A 20 22.23 -45.11 -20.90
N ALA A 21 20.91 -44.94 -20.79
CA ALA A 21 19.97 -45.12 -21.89
C ALA A 21 19.92 -43.92 -22.87
N SER A 22 20.34 -42.72 -22.44
CA SER A 22 20.32 -41.49 -23.23
C SER A 22 21.69 -41.12 -23.83
N ALA A 23 22.75 -41.84 -23.46
CA ALA A 23 24.12 -41.66 -23.92
C ALA A 23 24.44 -42.20 -25.34
N ALA A 24 23.46 -42.80 -26.04
CA ALA A 24 23.72 -43.71 -27.17
C ALA A 24 24.36 -43.09 -28.42
N GLU A 25 24.17 -41.79 -28.72
CA GLU A 25 24.87 -41.12 -29.83
C GLU A 25 25.33 -39.67 -29.50
N PRO A 26 26.57 -39.50 -29.01
CA PRO A 26 27.19 -38.18 -28.84
C PRO A 26 27.89 -37.66 -30.12
N ALA A 27 28.23 -38.55 -31.07
CA ALA A 27 29.18 -38.25 -32.15
C ALA A 27 28.58 -37.56 -33.39
N LEU A 28 27.26 -37.70 -33.65
CA LEU A 28 26.65 -37.18 -34.87
C LEU A 28 26.57 -35.64 -34.93
N GLU A 29 26.36 -34.97 -33.80
CA GLU A 29 26.02 -33.54 -33.79
C GLU A 29 27.23 -32.63 -34.14
N ALA A 30 28.47 -33.08 -33.92
CA ALA A 30 29.67 -32.35 -34.35
C ALA A 30 29.96 -32.51 -35.85
N LEU A 31 29.57 -33.65 -36.45
CA LEU A 31 29.71 -33.93 -37.88
C LEU A 31 28.60 -33.26 -38.72
N LEU A 32 27.38 -33.19 -38.18
CA LEU A 32 26.22 -32.56 -38.85
C LEU A 32 26.41 -31.06 -39.18
N TRP A 33 27.20 -30.32 -38.38
CA TRP A 33 27.43 -28.88 -38.60
C TRP A 33 28.58 -28.55 -39.56
N THR A 34 29.31 -29.56 -40.06
CA THR A 34 30.46 -29.36 -40.95
C THR A 34 30.36 -30.08 -42.30
N HIS A 35 29.38 -30.96 -42.51
CA HIS A 35 29.22 -31.70 -43.77
C HIS A 35 28.15 -31.09 -44.69
N GLN A 36 28.57 -30.51 -45.82
CA GLN A 36 27.70 -29.83 -46.78
C GLN A 36 26.49 -30.65 -47.34
N PRO A 37 26.54 -31.99 -47.47
CA PRO A 37 25.41 -32.80 -47.93
C PRO A 37 24.23 -32.93 -46.93
N VAL A 38 24.34 -32.41 -45.71
CA VAL A 38 23.29 -32.49 -44.66
C VAL A 38 22.05 -31.64 -45.00
N VAL A 39 22.11 -30.84 -46.07
CA VAL A 39 20.95 -30.15 -46.68
C VAL A 39 20.26 -31.05 -47.74
N GLY A 40 20.28 -32.36 -47.54
CA GLY A 40 19.74 -33.38 -48.45
C GLY A 40 18.84 -34.37 -47.72
N ASP A 41 17.89 -34.95 -48.46
CA ASP A 41 16.66 -35.47 -47.89
C ASP A 41 16.79 -36.72 -46.99
N SER A 42 15.89 -36.77 -45.98
CA SER A 42 15.65 -37.88 -45.05
C SER A 42 16.74 -38.20 -44.02
N HIS A 43 16.74 -37.47 -42.90
CA HIS A 43 16.40 -38.00 -41.57
C HIS A 43 15.97 -36.83 -40.65
N VAL A 44 14.99 -37.05 -39.78
CA VAL A 44 14.06 -35.97 -39.34
C VAL A 44 14.68 -34.96 -38.38
N SER A 45 15.11 -33.82 -38.93
CA SER A 45 15.22 -32.56 -38.19
C SER A 45 13.85 -32.16 -37.65
N ARG A 46 13.63 -32.30 -36.33
CA ARG A 46 12.45 -31.72 -35.66
C ARG A 46 12.69 -30.23 -35.41
N ALA A 47 11.74 -29.39 -35.83
CA ALA A 47 11.69 -28.00 -35.38
C ALA A 47 11.44 -27.97 -33.86
N LEU A 48 12.15 -27.09 -33.15
CA LEU A 48 11.86 -26.77 -31.74
C LEU A 48 10.59 -25.93 -31.70
N THR A 49 9.43 -26.58 -31.75
CA THR A 49 8.13 -25.92 -31.62
C THR A 49 7.84 -25.63 -30.13
N PRO A 50 7.08 -24.58 -29.79
CA PRO A 50 6.73 -24.28 -28.40
C PRO A 50 6.13 -25.47 -27.64
N ALA A 51 5.31 -26.28 -28.31
CA ALA A 51 4.74 -27.51 -27.73
C ALA A 51 5.81 -28.57 -27.39
N TYR A 52 6.82 -28.76 -28.25
CA TYR A 52 7.90 -29.72 -27.99
C TYR A 52 8.80 -29.27 -26.83
N LEU A 53 9.04 -27.96 -26.74
CA LEU A 53 9.80 -27.35 -25.64
C LEU A 53 9.06 -27.47 -24.31
N GLU A 54 7.75 -27.27 -24.30
CA GLU A 54 6.91 -27.42 -23.12
C GLU A 54 6.89 -28.88 -22.62
N SER A 55 6.66 -29.87 -23.49
CA SER A 55 6.76 -31.29 -23.09
C SER A 55 8.14 -31.66 -22.54
N TYR A 56 9.20 -31.04 -23.06
CA TYR A 56 10.56 -31.27 -22.58
C TYR A 56 10.83 -30.64 -21.19
N ARG A 57 10.32 -29.44 -20.93
CA ARG A 57 10.41 -28.78 -19.60
C ARG A 57 9.65 -29.55 -18.54
N GLN A 58 8.48 -30.09 -18.88
CA GLN A 58 7.70 -30.98 -18.02
C GLN A 58 8.47 -32.27 -17.70
N ALA A 59 9.14 -32.88 -18.69
CA ALA A 59 10.00 -34.03 -18.46
C ALA A 59 11.21 -33.71 -17.57
N PHE A 60 11.84 -32.55 -17.73
CA PHE A 60 12.94 -32.11 -16.85
C PHE A 60 12.48 -31.88 -15.40
N GLN A 61 11.31 -31.26 -15.20
CA GLN A 61 10.72 -31.03 -13.88
C GLN A 61 10.27 -32.31 -13.17
N ALA A 62 9.98 -33.37 -13.92
CA ALA A 62 9.65 -34.70 -13.39
C ALA A 62 10.89 -35.50 -12.92
N LEU A 63 12.12 -35.04 -13.21
CA LEU A 63 13.34 -35.68 -12.72
C LEU A 63 13.56 -35.40 -11.22
N PRO A 64 14.16 -36.32 -10.45
CA PRO A 64 14.63 -36.04 -9.10
C PRO A 64 15.57 -34.83 -9.04
N ALA A 65 15.51 -34.05 -7.94
CA ALA A 65 16.30 -32.83 -7.78
C ALA A 65 17.81 -33.05 -8.01
N ALA A 66 18.36 -34.17 -7.55
CA ALA A 66 19.77 -34.53 -7.75
C ALA A 66 20.14 -34.71 -9.24
N GLU A 67 19.26 -35.29 -10.05
CA GLU A 67 19.46 -35.45 -11.50
C GLU A 67 19.32 -34.11 -12.23
N GLN A 68 18.41 -33.24 -11.77
CA GLN A 68 18.32 -31.86 -12.26
C GLN A 68 19.63 -31.10 -11.98
N VAL A 69 20.16 -31.15 -10.76
CA VAL A 69 21.45 -30.51 -10.39
C VAL A 69 22.61 -31.06 -11.22
N GLN A 70 22.71 -32.38 -11.37
CA GLN A 70 23.75 -33.00 -12.21
C GLN A 70 23.67 -32.54 -13.67
N ALA A 71 22.47 -32.38 -14.22
CA ALA A 71 22.25 -31.85 -15.57
C ALA A 71 22.62 -30.36 -15.66
N LEU A 72 22.28 -29.55 -14.66
CA LEU A 72 22.67 -28.14 -14.59
C LEU A 72 24.20 -27.98 -14.57
N ASP A 73 24.91 -28.81 -13.80
CA ASP A 73 26.38 -28.78 -13.74
C ASP A 73 27.05 -29.28 -15.02
N ALA A 74 26.54 -30.36 -15.64
CA ALA A 74 27.02 -30.80 -16.95
C ALA A 74 26.81 -29.71 -18.02
N ALA A 75 25.66 -29.03 -18.01
CA ALA A 75 25.36 -27.91 -18.89
C ALA A 75 26.34 -26.74 -18.70
N ARG A 76 26.66 -26.39 -17.44
CA ARG A 76 27.66 -25.36 -17.09
C ARG A 76 29.06 -25.73 -17.61
N GLN A 77 29.50 -26.98 -17.43
CA GLN A 77 30.82 -27.43 -17.89
C GLN A 77 30.98 -27.35 -19.42
N VAL A 78 29.94 -27.69 -20.18
CA VAL A 78 29.92 -27.54 -21.65
C VAL A 78 30.01 -26.06 -22.06
N HIS A 79 29.57 -25.13 -21.20
CA HIS A 79 29.43 -23.71 -21.52
C HIS A 79 30.49 -22.79 -20.88
N ALA A 80 31.35 -23.31 -20.02
CA ALA A 80 32.48 -22.60 -19.40
C ALA A 80 33.45 -21.93 -20.42
N TRP A 81 33.46 -22.42 -21.67
CA TRP A 81 34.27 -21.90 -22.77
C TRP A 81 33.58 -20.81 -23.61
N ARG A 82 32.31 -20.51 -23.33
CA ARG A 82 31.55 -19.46 -24.02
C ARG A 82 31.70 -18.10 -23.34
N GLY A 83 31.36 -17.03 -24.05
CA GLY A 83 31.32 -15.70 -23.46
C GLY A 83 30.26 -15.60 -22.35
N ARG A 84 30.59 -14.87 -21.27
CA ARG A 84 29.74 -14.64 -20.07
C ARG A 84 28.26 -14.34 -20.38
N ALA A 85 27.99 -13.62 -21.47
CA ALA A 85 26.64 -13.27 -21.91
C ALA A 85 25.77 -14.48 -22.30
N THR A 86 26.40 -15.55 -22.80
CA THR A 86 25.72 -16.80 -23.17
C THR A 86 25.47 -17.65 -21.92
N GLU A 87 26.54 -17.86 -21.12
CA GLU A 87 26.48 -18.57 -19.84
C GLU A 87 25.40 -17.99 -18.90
N ALA A 88 25.35 -16.66 -18.78
CA ALA A 88 24.39 -15.98 -17.91
C ALA A 88 22.94 -16.15 -18.37
N ALA A 89 22.67 -16.03 -19.68
CA ALA A 89 21.33 -16.23 -20.24
C ALA A 89 20.86 -17.67 -19.97
N GLU A 90 21.70 -18.63 -20.31
CA GLU A 90 21.49 -20.06 -20.15
C GLU A 90 21.20 -20.46 -18.68
N ALA A 91 22.04 -20.03 -17.74
CA ALA A 91 21.85 -20.29 -16.31
C ALA A 91 20.49 -19.76 -15.79
N SER A 92 20.08 -18.56 -16.22
CA SER A 92 18.80 -17.96 -15.82
C SER A 92 17.58 -18.70 -16.38
N ILE A 93 17.71 -19.30 -17.57
CA ILE A 93 16.65 -20.09 -18.23
C ILE A 93 16.49 -21.42 -17.51
N TRP A 94 17.58 -22.13 -17.22
CA TRP A 94 17.48 -23.44 -16.58
C TRP A 94 16.96 -23.33 -15.15
N GLN A 95 17.34 -22.31 -14.36
CA GLN A 95 16.79 -22.12 -13.01
C GLN A 95 15.27 -21.94 -13.04
N ALA A 96 14.72 -21.15 -13.97
CA ALA A 96 13.28 -20.91 -14.05
C ALA A 96 12.46 -22.20 -14.29
N HIS A 97 13.09 -23.23 -14.85
CA HIS A 97 12.47 -24.53 -15.15
C HIS A 97 12.88 -25.66 -14.20
N ALA A 98 13.75 -25.44 -13.21
CA ALA A 98 14.13 -26.44 -12.21
C ALA A 98 13.14 -26.49 -11.01
N CYS A 99 13.21 -27.55 -10.21
CA CYS A 99 12.48 -27.66 -8.92
C CYS A 99 13.14 -26.80 -7.82
N ALA A 100 12.41 -26.50 -6.75
CA ALA A 100 12.84 -25.58 -5.70
C ALA A 100 14.16 -26.00 -5.01
N GLU A 101 14.39 -27.29 -4.80
CA GLU A 101 15.64 -27.80 -4.21
C GLU A 101 16.83 -27.56 -5.16
N ALA A 102 16.68 -27.91 -6.44
CA ALA A 102 17.72 -27.71 -7.45
C ALA A 102 18.00 -26.22 -7.74
N GLN A 103 16.99 -25.35 -7.60
CA GLN A 103 17.16 -23.89 -7.68
C GLN A 103 18.06 -23.35 -6.57
N GLY A 104 18.00 -23.93 -5.37
CA GLY A 104 18.84 -23.56 -4.22
C GLY A 104 20.32 -23.91 -4.45
N GLU A 105 20.60 -25.16 -4.84
CA GLU A 105 21.97 -25.65 -5.12
C GLU A 105 22.69 -24.85 -6.23
N CYS A 106 21.94 -24.30 -7.20
CA CYS A 106 22.47 -23.47 -8.27
C CYS A 106 22.35 -21.94 -8.03
N GLY A 107 21.84 -21.52 -6.86
CA GLY A 107 21.41 -20.15 -6.58
C GLY A 107 22.48 -19.08 -6.83
N ASP A 108 23.65 -19.21 -6.21
CA ASP A 108 24.73 -18.23 -6.24
C ASP A 108 25.18 -17.87 -7.67
N ARG A 109 25.29 -18.87 -8.56
CA ARG A 109 25.78 -18.65 -9.94
C ARG A 109 24.71 -18.01 -10.83
N VAL A 110 23.44 -18.33 -10.58
CA VAL A 110 22.33 -17.66 -11.28
C VAL A 110 22.22 -16.21 -10.79
N GLU A 111 22.44 -15.96 -9.50
CA GLU A 111 22.47 -14.61 -8.96
C GLU A 111 23.66 -13.79 -9.51
N GLU A 112 24.85 -14.39 -9.68
CA GLU A 112 25.96 -13.76 -10.41
C GLU A 112 25.59 -13.42 -11.87
N ALA A 113 24.85 -14.31 -12.55
CA ALA A 113 24.35 -14.07 -13.90
C ALA A 113 23.35 -12.90 -13.95
N ARG A 114 22.40 -12.82 -13.00
CA ARG A 114 21.45 -11.71 -12.84
C ARG A 114 22.18 -10.39 -12.60
N GLN A 115 23.13 -10.38 -11.67
CA GLN A 115 23.96 -9.21 -11.36
C GLN A 115 24.81 -8.77 -12.56
N TRP A 116 25.31 -9.72 -13.36
CA TRP A 116 26.04 -9.40 -14.59
C TRP A 116 25.15 -8.69 -15.62
N PHE A 117 23.91 -9.14 -15.82
CA PHE A 117 22.96 -8.46 -16.70
C PHE A 117 22.51 -7.09 -16.15
N ALA A 118 22.26 -6.98 -14.85
CA ALA A 118 21.95 -5.72 -14.19
C ALA A 118 23.11 -4.72 -14.34
N ALA A 119 24.36 -5.16 -14.16
CA ALA A 119 25.54 -4.32 -14.38
C ALA A 119 25.76 -3.93 -15.85
N LEU A 120 25.49 -4.84 -16.80
CA LEU A 120 25.55 -4.57 -18.24
C LEU A 120 24.58 -3.46 -18.65
N THR A 121 23.34 -3.53 -18.14
CA THR A 121 22.26 -2.59 -18.47
C THR A 121 22.36 -1.27 -17.69
N ALA A 122 22.82 -1.29 -16.44
CA ALA A 122 23.13 -0.10 -15.65
C ALA A 122 24.30 0.74 -16.20
N ARG A 123 25.00 0.28 -17.23
CA ARG A 123 25.95 1.08 -18.03
C ARG A 123 25.27 1.80 -19.20
N ALA A 124 24.18 1.24 -19.74
CA ALA A 124 23.39 1.84 -20.82
C ALA A 124 22.43 2.92 -20.33
N THR A 125 21.90 2.81 -19.11
CA THR A 125 20.96 3.79 -18.51
C THR A 125 21.61 5.07 -17.98
N ARG A 126 22.95 5.19 -18.01
CA ARG A 126 23.69 6.38 -17.53
C ARG A 126 24.09 7.34 -18.66
N GLY A 127 23.21 7.51 -19.65
CA GLY A 127 23.44 8.44 -20.77
C GLY A 127 24.59 8.08 -21.72
N SER A 128 25.10 6.85 -21.66
CA SER A 128 26.13 6.37 -22.60
C SER A 128 25.48 5.93 -23.91
N THR A 129 25.99 6.42 -25.03
CA THR A 129 25.62 5.99 -26.40
C THR A 129 26.16 4.60 -26.78
N ALA A 130 26.69 3.83 -25.81
CA ALA A 130 27.08 2.44 -26.00
C ALA A 130 25.84 1.52 -26.04
N ASP A 131 25.67 0.60 -26.98
CA ASP A 131 26.42 0.31 -28.21
C ASP A 131 25.39 -0.31 -29.18
N ALA A 132 25.54 -0.15 -30.49
CA ALA A 132 24.70 -0.83 -31.47
C ALA A 132 24.72 -2.36 -31.25
N GLY A 133 25.86 -2.89 -30.81
CA GLY A 133 26.02 -4.28 -30.37
C GLY A 133 25.14 -4.67 -29.18
N LEU A 134 25.05 -3.84 -28.14
CA LEU A 134 24.21 -4.11 -26.96
C LEU A 134 22.71 -4.09 -27.32
N ARG A 135 22.27 -3.13 -28.13
CA ARG A 135 20.87 -3.08 -28.60
C ARG A 135 20.53 -4.25 -29.53
N ALA A 136 21.49 -4.71 -30.35
CA ALA A 136 21.32 -5.90 -31.18
C ALA A 136 21.22 -7.16 -30.30
N TYR A 137 22.13 -7.34 -29.34
CA TYR A 137 22.13 -8.45 -28.40
C TYR A 137 20.84 -8.50 -27.55
N ALA A 138 20.40 -7.38 -26.99
CA ALA A 138 19.15 -7.33 -26.21
C ALA A 138 17.93 -7.71 -27.04
N ARG A 139 17.82 -7.23 -28.30
CA ARG A 139 16.74 -7.63 -29.22
C ARG A 139 16.82 -9.12 -29.57
N ASP A 140 18.01 -9.66 -29.81
CA ASP A 140 18.21 -11.08 -30.15
C ASP A 140 17.88 -12.00 -28.97
N LEU A 141 18.34 -11.67 -27.75
CA LEU A 141 18.04 -12.40 -26.52
C LEU A 141 16.53 -12.47 -26.25
N LEU A 142 15.83 -11.35 -26.41
CA LEU A 142 14.39 -11.26 -26.18
C LEU A 142 13.58 -11.89 -27.32
N ALA A 143 14.01 -11.78 -28.58
CA ALA A 143 13.37 -12.45 -29.71
C ALA A 143 13.45 -13.98 -29.63
N ARG A 144 14.54 -14.52 -29.06
CA ARG A 144 14.72 -15.98 -28.87
C ARG A 144 13.92 -16.53 -27.68
N ASN A 145 13.83 -15.79 -26.57
CA ASN A 145 13.38 -16.34 -25.29
C ASN A 145 12.16 -15.64 -24.69
N GLY A 146 11.75 -14.47 -25.20
CA GLY A 146 10.66 -13.66 -24.64
C GLY A 146 9.24 -14.26 -24.77
N ALA A 147 9.08 -15.36 -25.52
CA ALA A 147 7.84 -16.15 -25.52
C ALA A 147 7.70 -17.04 -24.26
N ASP A 148 8.79 -17.28 -23.53
CA ASP A 148 8.82 -18.12 -22.34
C ASP A 148 8.35 -17.36 -21.09
N ARG A 149 7.03 -17.26 -20.92
CA ARG A 149 6.40 -16.52 -19.81
C ARG A 149 6.96 -16.87 -18.43
N ARG A 150 7.26 -18.15 -18.18
CA ARG A 150 7.79 -18.63 -16.89
C ARG A 150 9.21 -18.11 -16.64
N TRP A 151 10.07 -18.18 -17.67
CA TRP A 151 11.41 -17.60 -17.57
C TRP A 151 11.37 -16.07 -17.42
N VAL A 152 10.55 -15.38 -18.23
CA VAL A 152 10.42 -13.92 -18.19
C VAL A 152 9.96 -13.45 -16.80
N ALA A 153 8.93 -14.08 -16.23
CA ALA A 153 8.42 -13.72 -14.89
C ALA A 153 9.46 -13.96 -13.79
N ALA A 154 10.14 -15.11 -13.79
CA ALA A 154 11.18 -15.45 -12.82
C ALA A 154 12.45 -14.59 -12.91
N ASN A 155 12.58 -13.76 -13.94
CA ASN A 155 13.76 -12.95 -14.25
C ASN A 155 13.45 -11.48 -14.56
N SER A 156 12.22 -11.05 -14.28
CA SER A 156 11.69 -9.75 -14.68
C SER A 156 12.53 -8.56 -14.19
N ALA A 157 13.07 -8.62 -12.96
CA ALA A 157 13.90 -7.57 -12.36
C ALA A 157 15.11 -7.14 -13.22
N TRP A 158 15.84 -8.09 -13.79
CA TRP A 158 17.00 -7.79 -14.65
C TRP A 158 16.64 -7.76 -16.14
N LEU A 159 15.56 -8.45 -16.56
CA LEU A 159 15.07 -8.42 -17.94
C LEU A 159 14.41 -7.08 -18.30
N SER A 160 13.78 -6.38 -17.36
CA SER A 160 13.15 -5.08 -17.59
C SER A 160 14.14 -4.01 -18.10
N PRO A 161 15.32 -3.81 -17.47
CA PRO A 161 16.41 -3.01 -18.04
C PRO A 161 16.91 -3.49 -19.42
N VAL A 162 16.97 -4.81 -19.67
CA VAL A 162 17.38 -5.37 -20.98
C VAL A 162 16.35 -5.02 -22.06
N TRP A 163 15.06 -5.12 -21.74
CA TRP A 163 13.98 -4.72 -22.65
C TRP A 163 14.02 -3.23 -22.97
N LEU A 164 14.18 -2.37 -21.97
CA LEU A 164 14.36 -0.92 -22.18
C LEU A 164 15.55 -0.59 -23.07
N ALA A 165 16.67 -1.31 -22.92
CA ALA A 165 17.86 -1.16 -23.75
C ALA A 165 17.68 -1.68 -25.19
N SER A 166 16.77 -2.65 -25.41
CA SER A 166 16.47 -3.21 -26.74
C SER A 166 15.78 -2.21 -27.67
N GLY A 167 15.00 -1.28 -27.11
CA GLY A 167 14.16 -0.34 -27.86
C GLY A 167 12.95 -0.98 -28.55
N ALA A 168 12.55 -2.20 -28.17
CA ALA A 168 11.33 -2.83 -28.67
C ALA A 168 10.06 -2.08 -28.19
N PRO A 169 8.99 -2.00 -29.01
CA PRO A 169 7.80 -1.22 -28.67
C PRO A 169 6.87 -1.91 -27.66
N ALA A 170 6.88 -3.24 -27.60
CA ALA A 170 6.05 -4.05 -26.70
C ALA A 170 6.93 -4.92 -25.80
N ALA A 171 6.52 -5.07 -24.54
CA ALA A 171 7.21 -5.92 -23.56
C ALA A 171 6.90 -7.41 -23.79
N PRO A 172 7.84 -8.33 -23.50
CA PRO A 172 7.52 -9.75 -23.40
C PRO A 172 6.45 -10.00 -22.33
N SER A 173 5.43 -10.78 -22.65
CA SER A 173 4.40 -11.16 -21.68
C SER A 173 5.03 -11.92 -20.51
N GLY A 174 4.79 -11.45 -19.28
CA GLY A 174 5.38 -12.01 -18.06
C GLY A 174 6.36 -11.08 -17.35
N LEU A 175 6.80 -9.97 -17.95
CA LEU A 175 7.47 -8.92 -17.18
C LEU A 175 6.49 -8.34 -16.15
N ARG A 176 6.93 -8.23 -14.90
CA ARG A 176 6.17 -7.67 -13.79
C ARG A 176 6.21 -6.15 -13.90
N ASP A 177 5.07 -5.52 -13.69
CA ASP A 177 4.94 -4.08 -13.89
C ASP A 177 5.87 -3.26 -12.97
N GLU A 178 6.09 -3.74 -11.73
CA GLU A 178 6.96 -3.12 -10.73
C GLU A 178 8.43 -3.02 -11.16
N ASP A 179 8.99 -4.09 -11.70
CA ASP A 179 10.38 -4.13 -12.17
C ASP A 179 10.57 -3.18 -13.35
N LEU A 180 9.55 -3.09 -14.20
CA LEU A 180 9.58 -2.23 -15.37
C LEU A 180 9.47 -0.75 -14.96
N ALA A 181 8.55 -0.41 -14.06
CA ALA A 181 8.44 0.93 -13.48
C ALA A 181 9.75 1.37 -12.80
N GLN A 182 10.39 0.48 -12.03
CA GLN A 182 11.70 0.74 -11.41
C GLN A 182 12.80 0.98 -12.45
N ALA A 183 12.86 0.14 -13.49
CA ALA A 183 13.84 0.27 -14.57
C ALA A 183 13.65 1.55 -15.41
N ILE A 184 12.41 2.01 -15.58
CA ILE A 184 12.08 3.30 -16.22
C ILE A 184 12.55 4.46 -15.33
N ALA A 185 12.19 4.43 -14.04
CA ALA A 185 12.49 5.51 -13.09
C ALA A 185 14.00 5.74 -12.90
N ALA A 186 14.81 4.69 -13.03
CA ALA A 186 16.27 4.74 -12.94
C ALA A 186 16.97 5.52 -14.08
N ARG A 187 16.25 5.94 -15.14
CA ARG A 187 16.81 6.75 -16.24
C ARG A 187 16.79 8.23 -15.88
N SER A 188 17.98 8.85 -15.83
CA SER A 188 18.17 10.25 -15.44
C SER A 188 18.19 11.23 -16.61
N GLU A 189 18.38 10.73 -17.83
CA GLU A 189 18.58 11.48 -19.06
C GLU A 189 17.30 11.82 -19.83
N LEU A 190 16.15 11.28 -19.41
CA LEU A 190 14.86 11.59 -20.02
C LEU A 190 14.25 12.85 -19.37
N PRO A 191 13.78 13.82 -20.17
CA PRO A 191 13.12 15.01 -19.63
C PRO A 191 11.81 14.63 -18.95
N GLU A 192 11.54 15.25 -17.81
CA GLU A 192 10.23 15.18 -17.16
C GLU A 192 9.27 16.14 -17.87
N LEU A 193 8.13 15.61 -18.31
CA LEU A 193 7.03 16.37 -18.89
C LEU A 193 5.85 16.38 -17.93
N ASP A 194 5.27 17.56 -17.70
CA ASP A 194 4.01 17.67 -16.97
C ASP A 194 2.87 17.30 -17.92
N CYS A 195 2.21 16.19 -17.61
CA CYS A 195 1.11 15.62 -18.37
C CYS A 195 -0.19 15.67 -17.56
N ARG A 196 -1.34 15.62 -18.24
CA ARG A 196 -2.62 15.32 -17.61
C ARG A 196 -3.26 14.12 -18.25
N LEU A 197 -3.84 13.27 -17.42
CA LEU A 197 -4.76 12.22 -17.86
C LEU A 197 -6.17 12.79 -17.95
N GLY A 198 -7.02 12.23 -18.80
CA GLY A 198 -8.45 12.46 -18.73
C GLY A 198 -9.25 11.74 -19.81
N VAL A 199 -10.53 12.05 -19.87
CA VAL A 199 -11.46 11.47 -20.84
C VAL A 199 -11.55 12.39 -22.06
N GLY A 200 -11.58 11.79 -23.25
CA GLY A 200 -11.95 12.43 -24.51
C GLY A 200 -12.88 11.53 -25.33
N ALA A 201 -13.38 12.03 -26.46
CA ALA A 201 -14.33 11.29 -27.31
C ALA A 201 -13.79 9.95 -27.87
N GLN A 202 -12.46 9.77 -27.92
CA GLN A 202 -11.81 8.55 -28.42
C GLN A 202 -11.45 7.54 -27.32
N GLY A 203 -11.54 7.90 -26.03
CA GLY A 203 -11.04 7.09 -24.95
C GLY A 203 -10.44 7.90 -23.80
N LEU A 204 -9.66 7.20 -22.98
CA LEU A 204 -8.75 7.81 -22.01
C LEU A 204 -7.54 8.39 -22.77
N LEU A 205 -7.25 9.68 -22.57
CA LEU A 205 -6.19 10.42 -23.25
C LEU A 205 -5.14 10.92 -22.26
N LEU A 206 -3.90 11.06 -22.75
CA LEU A 206 -2.82 11.77 -22.05
C LEU A 206 -2.43 13.03 -22.84
N TRP A 207 -2.54 14.21 -22.21
CA TRP A 207 -2.10 15.51 -22.73
C TRP A 207 -0.76 15.94 -22.11
N ARG A 208 -0.09 16.91 -22.74
CA ARG A 208 1.01 17.67 -22.15
C ARG A 208 0.47 19.02 -21.70
N GLY A 209 0.55 19.32 -20.40
CA GLY A 209 -0.14 20.45 -19.79
C GLY A 209 -1.66 20.24 -19.66
N GLU A 210 -2.42 21.33 -19.71
CA GLU A 210 -3.88 21.33 -19.57
C GLU A 210 -4.61 20.71 -20.79
N PRO A 211 -5.81 20.12 -20.61
CA PRO A 211 -6.56 19.52 -21.69
C PRO A 211 -7.01 20.57 -22.73
N PRO A 212 -7.16 20.19 -24.00
CA PRO A 212 -7.63 21.11 -25.03
C PRO A 212 -9.07 21.56 -24.74
N PRO A 213 -9.41 22.84 -24.97
CA PRO A 213 -10.74 23.35 -24.71
C PRO A 213 -11.77 22.73 -25.67
N GLY A 214 -12.81 22.11 -25.12
CA GLY A 214 -13.94 21.60 -25.89
C GLY A 214 -14.83 20.64 -25.07
N PRO A 215 -16.10 20.47 -25.46
CA PRO A 215 -16.99 19.52 -24.79
C PRO A 215 -16.44 18.09 -24.88
N GLY A 216 -16.61 17.33 -23.80
CA GLY A 216 -16.17 15.93 -23.72
C GLY A 216 -14.68 15.73 -23.36
N HIS A 217 -13.91 16.79 -23.11
CA HIS A 217 -12.55 16.70 -22.56
C HIS A 217 -12.56 17.04 -21.07
N SER A 218 -12.31 16.07 -20.20
CA SER A 218 -12.33 16.27 -18.75
C SER A 218 -11.11 15.63 -18.07
N PRO A 219 -10.35 16.36 -17.24
CA PRO A 219 -9.18 15.82 -16.56
C PRO A 219 -9.57 14.75 -15.52
N ILE A 220 -8.74 13.71 -15.40
CA ILE A 220 -8.81 12.72 -14.34
C ILE A 220 -7.60 12.92 -13.43
N GLY A 221 -7.85 13.40 -12.22
CA GLY A 221 -6.83 13.54 -11.18
C GLY A 221 -5.86 14.71 -11.37
N PRO A 222 -4.78 14.75 -10.56
CA PRO A 222 -3.76 15.78 -10.62
C PRO A 222 -2.86 15.65 -11.87
N PRO A 223 -2.03 16.66 -12.19
CA PRO A 223 -0.97 16.52 -13.17
C PRO A 223 0.01 15.41 -12.80
N LEU A 224 0.50 14.70 -13.81
CA LEU A 224 1.48 13.63 -13.69
C LEU A 224 2.82 14.13 -14.22
N ARG A 225 3.92 13.92 -13.49
CA ARG A 225 5.26 14.28 -13.95
C ARG A 225 5.95 13.06 -14.55
N VAL A 226 6.09 13.04 -15.87
CA VAL A 226 6.30 11.81 -16.65
C VAL A 226 7.59 11.88 -17.47
N LYS A 227 8.51 10.93 -17.26
CA LYS A 227 9.66 10.65 -18.16
C LYS A 227 9.30 9.67 -19.28
N ARG A 228 8.57 8.62 -18.90
CA ARG A 228 7.79 7.71 -19.75
C ARG A 228 6.58 7.27 -18.96
N LEU A 229 5.49 6.96 -19.66
CA LEU A 229 4.31 6.34 -19.07
C LEU A 229 4.31 4.86 -19.47
N GLN A 230 4.29 3.96 -18.48
CA GLN A 230 3.95 2.56 -18.73
C GLN A 230 2.45 2.38 -18.53
N VAL A 231 1.85 1.56 -19.39
CA VAL A 231 0.42 1.31 -19.44
C VAL A 231 0.23 -0.20 -19.51
N SER A 232 -0.50 -0.76 -18.55
CA SER A 232 -0.71 -2.20 -18.44
C SER A 232 -2.20 -2.50 -18.39
N ASP A 233 -2.67 -3.29 -19.35
CA ASP A 233 -4.02 -3.85 -19.44
C ASP A 233 -3.95 -5.36 -19.75
N ALA A 234 -5.04 -5.93 -20.25
CA ALA A 234 -5.15 -7.37 -20.54
C ALA A 234 -4.10 -7.91 -21.54
N ASP A 235 -3.56 -7.05 -22.41
CA ASP A 235 -2.51 -7.43 -23.37
C ASP A 235 -1.08 -7.29 -22.78
N GLY A 236 -0.95 -6.72 -21.57
CA GLY A 236 0.31 -6.55 -20.84
C GLY A 236 0.92 -5.14 -20.95
N PRO A 237 2.11 -4.94 -20.36
CA PRO A 237 2.75 -3.62 -20.32
C PRO A 237 3.22 -3.13 -21.69
N ARG A 238 2.80 -1.91 -22.05
CA ARG A 238 3.33 -1.11 -23.16
C ARG A 238 3.92 0.20 -22.64
N LEU A 239 4.84 0.78 -23.41
CA LEU A 239 5.39 2.10 -23.13
C LEU A 239 4.83 3.16 -24.07
N LEU A 240 4.40 4.27 -23.48
CA LEU A 240 3.97 5.48 -24.16
C LEU A 240 5.03 6.59 -24.01
N ASP A 241 5.27 7.32 -25.09
CA ASP A 241 6.14 8.48 -25.10
C ASP A 241 5.31 9.73 -24.74
N PRO A 242 5.50 10.36 -23.57
CA PRO A 242 4.73 11.54 -23.17
C PRO A 242 4.93 12.74 -24.12
N ALA A 243 5.99 12.76 -24.95
CA ALA A 243 6.19 13.78 -25.97
C ALA A 243 5.19 13.68 -27.14
N ALA A 244 4.55 12.52 -27.34
CA ALA A 244 3.57 12.27 -28.42
C ALA A 244 2.12 12.67 -28.06
N ALA A 245 1.91 13.42 -26.98
CA ALA A 245 0.60 13.87 -26.53
C ALA A 245 -0.05 14.91 -27.49
N PRO A 246 -1.39 14.91 -27.71
CA PRO A 246 -2.38 13.99 -27.15
C PRO A 246 -2.31 12.57 -27.73
N GLN A 247 -2.28 11.57 -26.86
CA GLN A 247 -2.30 10.16 -27.26
C GLN A 247 -3.42 9.40 -26.56
N CYS A 248 -4.07 8.49 -27.27
CA CYS A 248 -5.05 7.59 -26.69
C CYS A 248 -4.34 6.47 -25.92
N VAL A 249 -4.65 6.38 -24.63
CA VAL A 249 -4.05 5.44 -23.67
C VAL A 249 -4.81 4.11 -23.70
N ALA A 250 -6.15 4.20 -23.71
CA ALA A 250 -7.09 3.08 -23.86
C ALA A 250 -8.48 3.58 -24.29
N PRO A 251 -9.25 2.85 -25.12
CA PRO A 251 -10.67 3.16 -25.37
C PRO A 251 -11.50 3.01 -24.08
N LEU A 252 -12.48 3.88 -23.84
CA LEU A 252 -13.36 3.76 -22.65
C LEU A 252 -14.08 2.41 -22.58
N ALA A 253 -14.44 1.83 -23.73
CA ALA A 253 -15.09 0.52 -23.81
C ALA A 253 -14.22 -0.61 -23.22
N SER A 254 -12.89 -0.50 -23.26
CA SER A 254 -11.99 -1.49 -22.64
C SER A 254 -11.92 -1.38 -21.11
N LEU A 255 -12.39 -0.27 -20.53
CA LEU A 255 -12.49 -0.04 -19.08
C LEU A 255 -13.89 -0.32 -18.52
N ALA A 256 -14.88 -0.51 -19.39
CA ALA A 256 -16.29 -0.67 -19.03
C ALA A 256 -16.71 -2.13 -18.78
N ALA A 257 -15.85 -3.11 -19.09
CA ALA A 257 -16.09 -4.50 -18.74
C ALA A 257 -15.84 -4.72 -17.24
N ALA A 258 -16.68 -5.52 -16.58
CA ALA A 258 -16.55 -5.84 -15.16
C ALA A 258 -15.15 -6.43 -14.86
N GLY A 259 -14.51 -5.95 -13.79
CA GLY A 259 -13.14 -6.31 -13.43
C GLY A 259 -12.03 -5.75 -14.33
N ALA A 260 -12.34 -5.14 -15.47
CA ALA A 260 -11.33 -4.55 -16.35
C ALA A 260 -10.70 -3.30 -15.71
N GLY A 261 -9.38 -3.18 -15.90
CA GLY A 261 -8.62 -2.07 -15.36
C GLY A 261 -7.35 -1.84 -16.16
N LEU A 262 -6.86 -0.62 -16.08
CA LEU A 262 -5.69 -0.12 -16.77
C LEU A 262 -4.77 0.50 -15.72
N THR A 263 -3.59 -0.08 -15.52
CA THR A 263 -2.60 0.46 -14.59
C THR A 263 -1.63 1.37 -15.34
N LEU A 264 -1.50 2.61 -14.88
CA LEU A 264 -0.65 3.64 -15.44
C LEU A 264 0.50 3.90 -14.47
N PHE A 265 1.75 3.71 -14.89
CA PHE A 265 2.92 3.97 -14.06
C PHE A 265 3.69 5.19 -14.59
N ALA A 266 3.86 6.21 -13.76
CA ALA A 266 4.81 7.29 -14.02
C ALA A 266 5.62 7.66 -12.77
N GLY A 267 6.94 7.58 -12.90
CA GLY A 267 7.85 7.81 -11.79
C GLY A 267 7.65 6.79 -10.67
N ARG A 268 7.31 7.25 -9.46
CA ARG A 268 7.01 6.40 -8.30
C ARG A 268 5.52 6.09 -8.12
N HIS A 269 4.64 6.60 -8.99
CA HIS A 269 3.20 6.47 -8.85
C HIS A 269 2.63 5.45 -9.83
N ALA A 270 1.62 4.71 -9.36
CA ALA A 270 0.80 3.81 -10.16
C ALA A 270 -0.68 4.19 -9.97
N TRP A 271 -1.39 4.48 -11.06
CA TRP A 271 -2.82 4.77 -11.04
C TRP A 271 -3.57 3.64 -11.73
N ARG A 272 -4.48 2.97 -11.01
CA ARG A 272 -5.43 2.03 -11.61
C ARG A 272 -6.67 2.79 -12.06
N VAL A 273 -6.91 2.84 -13.36
CA VAL A 273 -8.16 3.35 -13.94
C VAL A 273 -9.06 2.15 -14.22
N ALA A 274 -10.24 2.10 -13.60
CA ALA A 274 -11.21 1.02 -13.75
C ALA A 274 -12.64 1.59 -13.69
N GLY A 275 -13.62 0.81 -14.16
CA GLY A 275 -15.02 1.08 -13.85
C GLY A 275 -15.25 1.03 -12.34
N ILE A 276 -16.03 1.98 -11.82
CA ILE A 276 -16.41 2.01 -10.40
C ILE A 276 -17.77 1.33 -10.27
N GLU A 277 -17.78 0.13 -9.69
CA GLU A 277 -19.02 -0.57 -9.37
C GLU A 277 -19.62 -0.02 -8.07
N ARG A 278 -20.94 0.20 -8.05
CA ARG A 278 -21.67 0.58 -6.83
C ARG A 278 -21.59 -0.60 -5.83
N PRO A 279 -21.06 -0.41 -4.61
CA PRO A 279 -21.04 -1.47 -3.60
C PRO A 279 -22.44 -2.03 -3.35
N ALA A 280 -22.56 -3.34 -3.07
CA ALA A 280 -23.86 -4.00 -2.89
C ALA A 280 -24.72 -3.39 -1.76
N TRP A 281 -24.07 -2.82 -0.74
CA TRP A 281 -24.72 -2.13 0.38
C TRP A 281 -25.15 -0.68 0.07
N ALA A 282 -24.62 -0.09 -1.01
CA ALA A 282 -24.83 1.32 -1.32
C ALA A 282 -26.14 1.52 -2.09
N HIS A 283 -27.01 2.38 -1.57
CA HIS A 283 -28.22 2.82 -2.27
C HIS A 283 -27.86 3.69 -3.47
N GLU A 284 -26.88 4.58 -3.31
CA GLU A 284 -26.41 5.50 -4.34
C GLU A 284 -24.88 5.51 -4.38
N ILE A 285 -24.29 5.77 -5.54
CA ILE A 285 -22.87 6.13 -5.68
C ILE A 285 -22.77 7.34 -6.60
N GLY A 286 -21.92 8.29 -6.25
CA GLY A 286 -21.73 9.52 -7.00
C GLY A 286 -20.36 10.14 -6.75
N ARG A 287 -20.09 11.27 -7.40
CA ARG A 287 -18.83 12.00 -7.25
C ARG A 287 -19.12 13.48 -7.10
N ASP A 288 -18.52 14.12 -6.10
CA ASP A 288 -18.56 15.56 -5.87
C ASP A 288 -17.14 16.15 -5.86
N ALA A 289 -17.00 17.43 -5.49
CA ALA A 289 -15.71 18.11 -5.41
C ALA A 289 -14.75 17.52 -4.36
N CYS A 290 -15.26 16.77 -3.39
CA CYS A 290 -14.50 16.11 -2.33
C CYS A 290 -14.18 14.63 -2.65
N GLY A 291 -14.59 14.12 -3.83
CA GLY A 291 -14.27 12.78 -4.29
C GLY A 291 -15.48 11.89 -4.53
N LEU A 292 -15.26 10.58 -4.50
CA LEU A 292 -16.30 9.56 -4.67
C LEU A 292 -17.04 9.34 -3.35
N TYR A 293 -18.38 9.34 -3.40
CA TYR A 293 -19.24 9.05 -2.25
C TYR A 293 -20.20 7.90 -2.58
N ALA A 294 -20.63 7.19 -1.54
CA ALA A 294 -21.68 6.19 -1.60
C ALA A 294 -22.61 6.38 -0.40
N ASP A 295 -23.92 6.42 -0.65
CA ASP A 295 -24.92 6.65 0.40
C ASP A 295 -25.54 5.32 0.82
N LEU A 296 -25.46 5.06 2.13
CA LEU A 296 -26.16 3.99 2.82
C LEU A 296 -27.54 4.48 3.26
N LEU A 297 -28.58 3.66 3.09
CA LEU A 297 -29.88 3.86 3.73
C LEU A 297 -30.11 2.78 4.78
N VAL A 298 -30.51 3.18 5.99
CA VAL A 298 -30.85 2.28 7.09
C VAL A 298 -32.33 2.47 7.46
N PRO A 299 -33.22 1.50 7.11
CA PRO A 299 -34.63 1.56 7.47
C PRO A 299 -34.87 1.60 8.98
N LEU A 300 -35.95 2.25 9.38
CA LEU A 300 -36.42 2.24 10.77
C LEU A 300 -36.86 0.82 11.20
N PRO A 301 -36.83 0.49 12.51
CA PRO A 301 -37.26 -0.81 13.01
C PRO A 301 -38.68 -1.18 12.55
N GLY A 302 -38.80 -2.28 11.79
CA GLY A 302 -40.07 -2.78 11.26
C GLY A 302 -40.55 -2.11 9.97
N ALA A 303 -39.80 -1.15 9.42
CA ALA A 303 -40.10 -0.54 8.13
C ALA A 303 -39.60 -1.38 6.94
N ALA A 304 -40.10 -1.07 5.73
CA ALA A 304 -39.66 -1.70 4.49
C ALA A 304 -38.27 -1.18 4.05
N PRO A 305 -37.52 -1.92 3.20
CA PRO A 305 -36.22 -1.47 2.70
C PRO A 305 -36.23 -0.11 1.99
N ASP A 306 -37.32 0.22 1.30
CA ASP A 306 -37.50 1.47 0.54
C ASP A 306 -38.26 2.56 1.35
N ASP A 307 -38.19 2.52 2.69
CA ASP A 307 -38.84 3.49 3.56
C ASP A 307 -38.33 4.93 3.30
N PRO A 308 -39.19 5.90 2.94
CA PRO A 308 -38.78 7.29 2.78
C PRO A 308 -38.29 7.95 4.08
N GLN A 309 -38.48 7.32 5.25
CA GLN A 309 -37.93 7.75 6.53
C GLN A 309 -36.60 7.05 6.90
N ALA A 310 -36.03 6.22 6.01
CA ALA A 310 -34.75 5.57 6.23
C ALA A 310 -33.62 6.59 6.49
N ILE A 311 -32.77 6.30 7.48
CA ILE A 311 -31.66 7.17 7.84
C ILE A 311 -30.56 7.05 6.78
N ARG A 312 -30.21 8.17 6.13
CA ARG A 312 -29.11 8.23 5.17
C ARG A 312 -27.79 8.51 5.89
N GLN A 313 -26.80 7.66 5.65
CA GLN A 313 -25.40 7.90 6.00
C GLN A 313 -24.56 7.95 4.72
N ARG A 314 -23.90 9.07 4.47
CA ARG A 314 -22.92 9.18 3.40
C ARG A 314 -21.59 8.59 3.85
N CYS A 315 -20.97 7.83 2.97
CA CYS A 315 -19.60 7.34 3.11
C CYS A 315 -18.76 7.85 1.94
N ARG A 316 -17.50 8.21 2.18
CA ARG A 316 -16.55 8.67 1.17
C ARG A 316 -15.46 7.64 0.94
N TRP A 317 -15.01 7.53 -0.30
CA TRP A 317 -13.88 6.70 -0.67
C TRP A 317 -12.59 7.45 -0.39
N ILE A 318 -11.78 6.88 0.49
CA ILE A 318 -10.44 7.35 0.82
C ILE A 318 -9.46 6.52 -0.01
N GLU A 319 -8.70 7.16 -0.90
CA GLU A 319 -7.78 6.45 -1.81
C GLU A 319 -6.61 5.80 -1.06
N ALA A 320 -6.05 4.71 -1.62
CA ALA A 320 -4.82 4.11 -1.10
C ALA A 320 -3.66 5.11 -1.14
N GLY A 321 -2.76 5.06 -0.16
CA GLY A 321 -1.64 6.00 -0.12
C GLY A 321 -0.74 5.85 1.10
N HIS A 322 0.31 6.66 1.13
CA HIS A 322 1.29 6.70 2.22
C HIS A 322 1.29 8.08 2.89
N PHE A 323 1.57 8.11 4.18
CA PHE A 323 1.69 9.35 4.94
C PHE A 323 2.64 9.22 6.13
N ARG A 324 3.00 10.36 6.71
CA ARG A 324 3.68 10.43 8.00
C ARG A 324 2.64 10.48 9.11
N MET A 325 2.52 9.37 9.85
CA MET A 325 1.65 9.26 11.01
C MET A 325 2.37 9.80 12.25
N GLY A 326 1.66 10.51 13.12
CA GLY A 326 2.24 11.25 14.26
C GLY A 326 2.76 12.65 13.88
N SER A 327 3.23 13.39 14.88
CA SER A 327 3.60 14.82 14.78
C SER A 327 5.12 15.06 14.72
N PRO A 328 5.61 16.13 14.06
CA PRO A 328 6.99 16.60 14.18
C PRO A 328 7.40 16.85 15.64
N ALA A 329 8.69 16.83 15.95
CA ALA A 329 9.17 17.01 17.33
C ALA A 329 8.98 18.45 17.86
N ASP A 330 8.81 19.40 16.94
CA ASP A 330 8.62 20.84 17.15
C ASP A 330 7.15 21.29 16.99
N GLU A 331 6.21 20.37 16.74
CA GLU A 331 4.78 20.68 16.69
C GLU A 331 4.28 21.16 18.08
N PRO A 332 3.65 22.35 18.18
CA PRO A 332 3.12 22.85 19.44
C PRO A 332 2.11 21.88 20.10
N GLU A 333 2.12 21.83 21.43
CA GLU A 333 1.24 20.96 22.25
C GLU A 333 1.27 19.45 21.91
N ARG A 334 2.33 18.98 21.23
CA ARG A 334 2.62 17.57 20.96
C ARG A 334 2.63 16.69 22.22
N GLY A 335 1.96 15.54 22.16
CA GLY A 335 2.12 14.43 23.09
C GLY A 335 3.36 13.58 22.80
N HIS A 336 3.95 12.98 23.85
CA HIS A 336 5.15 12.13 23.72
C HIS A 336 4.89 10.82 22.93
N ASN A 337 3.63 10.36 22.92
CA ASN A 337 3.13 9.12 22.30
C ASN A 337 2.84 9.23 20.80
N GLU A 338 3.14 10.37 20.18
CA GLU A 338 2.82 10.70 18.78
C GLU A 338 4.02 10.49 17.81
N VAL A 339 4.94 9.56 18.11
CA VAL A 339 6.23 9.37 17.39
C VAL A 339 6.05 9.22 15.88
N GLN A 340 6.75 10.04 15.09
CA GLN A 340 6.62 10.05 13.64
C GLN A 340 7.20 8.81 12.97
N HIS A 341 6.40 8.18 12.11
CA HIS A 341 6.78 7.02 11.31
C HIS A 341 6.03 7.03 9.97
N GLU A 342 6.45 6.19 9.01
CA GLU A 342 5.73 6.04 7.75
C GLU A 342 4.68 4.94 7.87
N VAL A 343 3.50 5.24 7.32
CA VAL A 343 2.43 4.26 7.16
C VAL A 343 2.00 4.28 5.70
N THR A 344 1.81 3.10 5.13
CA THR A 344 1.11 2.93 3.86
C THR A 344 -0.17 2.13 4.04
N LEU A 345 -1.27 2.67 3.52
CA LEU A 345 -2.53 1.98 3.33
C LEU A 345 -2.56 1.46 1.90
N SER A 346 -2.43 0.14 1.74
CA SER A 346 -2.28 -0.53 0.43
C SER A 346 -3.56 -0.51 -0.40
N ARG A 347 -4.70 -0.41 0.29
CA ARG A 347 -6.06 -0.40 -0.27
C ARG A 347 -6.78 0.87 0.18
N GLY A 348 -7.56 1.44 -0.74
CA GLY A 348 -8.50 2.51 -0.38
C GLY A 348 -9.68 1.92 0.38
N PHE A 349 -10.37 2.74 1.17
CA PHE A 349 -11.45 2.31 2.06
C PHE A 349 -12.61 3.30 2.06
N TRP A 350 -13.80 2.82 2.44
CA TRP A 350 -14.95 3.69 2.67
C TRP A 350 -14.95 4.16 4.12
N LEU A 351 -15.24 5.43 4.36
CA LEU A 351 -15.39 6.00 5.70
C LEU A 351 -16.66 6.86 5.76
N ALA A 352 -17.45 6.73 6.83
CA ALA A 352 -18.57 7.62 7.08
C ALA A 352 -18.09 9.09 7.12
N ASP A 353 -18.75 9.96 6.36
CA ASP A 353 -18.33 11.37 6.23
C ASP A 353 -18.51 12.17 7.53
N THR A 354 -19.29 11.62 8.44
CA THR A 354 -19.74 12.18 9.71
C THR A 354 -19.61 11.12 10.82
N THR A 355 -19.58 11.55 12.07
CA THR A 355 -19.77 10.64 13.21
C THR A 355 -21.19 10.05 13.20
N CYS A 356 -21.34 8.86 13.77
CA CYS A 356 -22.64 8.19 13.85
C CYS A 356 -23.64 9.09 14.58
N THR A 357 -24.76 9.42 13.92
CA THR A 357 -25.79 10.29 14.49
C THR A 357 -26.67 9.57 15.50
N GLN A 358 -27.28 10.32 16.40
CA GLN A 358 -28.28 9.78 17.32
C GLN A 358 -29.46 9.14 16.58
N ALA A 359 -29.89 9.72 15.45
CA ALA A 359 -30.90 9.14 14.57
C ALA A 359 -30.49 7.75 14.04
N LEU A 360 -29.27 7.60 13.52
CA LEU A 360 -28.76 6.33 13.01
C LEU A 360 -28.61 5.30 14.14
N TRP A 361 -28.04 5.71 15.27
CA TRP A 361 -27.89 4.86 16.45
C TRP A 361 -29.24 4.35 16.96
N GLN A 362 -30.25 5.22 17.06
CA GLN A 362 -31.59 4.85 17.51
C GLN A 362 -32.31 3.97 16.49
N ALA A 363 -32.14 4.19 15.19
CA ALA A 363 -32.69 3.32 14.15
C ALA A 363 -32.15 1.88 14.24
N VAL A 364 -30.86 1.72 14.56
CA VAL A 364 -30.19 0.40 14.67
C VAL A 364 -30.43 -0.28 16.02
N THR A 365 -30.40 0.45 17.14
CA THR A 365 -30.43 -0.12 18.50
C THR A 365 -31.77 0.00 19.22
N GLY A 366 -32.64 0.92 18.80
CA GLY A 366 -33.91 1.22 19.47
C GLY A 366 -33.82 2.14 20.70
N ALA A 367 -32.62 2.65 21.05
CA ALA A 367 -32.41 3.53 22.20
C ALA A 367 -31.47 4.70 21.85
N ASN A 368 -31.40 5.74 22.69
CA ASN A 368 -30.43 6.83 22.59
C ASN A 368 -29.73 7.04 23.95
N PRO A 369 -28.41 6.77 24.08
CA PRO A 369 -27.67 6.88 25.34
C PRO A 369 -27.08 8.28 25.61
N SER A 370 -27.15 9.17 24.61
CA SER A 370 -26.49 10.47 24.59
C SER A 370 -27.01 11.42 25.67
N GLU A 371 -26.16 12.30 26.18
CA GLU A 371 -26.55 13.40 27.07
C GLU A 371 -27.23 14.54 26.27
N PHE A 372 -26.69 14.89 25.09
CA PHE A 372 -27.12 16.04 24.30
C PHE A 372 -28.13 15.68 23.21
N GLN A 373 -29.39 15.48 23.60
CA GLN A 373 -30.47 14.99 22.71
C GLN A 373 -31.32 16.09 22.04
N ASP A 374 -30.82 17.32 21.89
CA ASP A 374 -31.59 18.45 21.37
C ASP A 374 -31.72 18.49 19.83
N ASP A 375 -30.87 17.77 19.10
CA ASP A 375 -31.01 17.50 17.67
C ASP A 375 -30.64 16.03 17.37
N VAL A 376 -31.49 15.33 16.63
CA VAL A 376 -31.26 13.92 16.25
C VAL A 376 -30.05 13.72 15.33
N ARG A 377 -29.55 14.81 14.74
CA ARG A 377 -28.32 14.86 13.92
C ARG A 377 -27.06 15.11 14.75
N ASN A 378 -27.16 15.35 16.06
CA ASN A 378 -25.98 15.34 16.93
C ASN A 378 -25.28 13.98 16.83
N PRO A 379 -23.96 13.90 17.07
CA PRO A 379 -23.29 12.62 17.25
C PRO A 379 -23.94 11.85 18.41
N VAL A 380 -23.99 10.53 18.29
CA VAL A 380 -24.20 9.68 19.45
C VAL A 380 -22.96 9.74 20.32
N GLU A 381 -23.15 10.05 21.60
CA GLU A 381 -22.09 10.01 22.61
C GLU A 381 -22.52 9.16 23.81
N ASN A 382 -21.67 9.08 24.85
CA ASN A 382 -21.88 8.21 26.00
C ASN A 382 -21.91 6.71 25.63
N VAL A 383 -21.21 6.34 24.54
CA VAL A 383 -21.08 4.96 24.03
C VAL A 383 -19.68 4.41 24.26
N SER A 384 -19.61 3.14 24.67
CA SER A 384 -18.33 2.43 24.82
C SER A 384 -17.96 1.70 23.53
N TRP A 385 -16.68 1.35 23.38
CA TRP A 385 -16.19 0.56 22.26
C TRP A 385 -16.99 -0.75 22.10
N ASN A 386 -17.35 -1.39 23.21
CA ASN A 386 -18.18 -2.59 23.25
C ASN A 386 -19.62 -2.36 22.75
N ASP A 387 -20.22 -1.22 23.07
CA ASP A 387 -21.56 -0.85 22.57
C ASP A 387 -21.51 -0.63 21.06
N VAL A 388 -20.44 0.01 20.57
CA VAL A 388 -20.21 0.21 19.14
C VAL A 388 -20.06 -1.12 18.39
N GLN A 389 -19.40 -2.14 18.94
CA GLN A 389 -19.37 -3.48 18.31
C GLN A 389 -20.76 -4.11 18.19
N THR A 390 -21.62 -3.92 19.20
CA THR A 390 -23.01 -4.39 19.17
C THR A 390 -23.82 -3.63 18.10
N PHE A 391 -23.68 -2.30 18.02
CA PHE A 391 -24.28 -1.49 16.96
C PHE A 391 -23.83 -1.95 15.56
N LEU A 392 -22.53 -2.14 15.35
CA LEU A 392 -21.97 -2.57 14.05
C LEU A 392 -22.47 -3.96 13.66
N SER A 393 -22.59 -4.88 14.62
CA SER A 393 -23.14 -6.22 14.40
C SER A 393 -24.60 -6.16 13.94
N GLU A 394 -25.43 -5.35 14.61
CA GLU A 394 -26.84 -5.17 14.23
C GLU A 394 -27.01 -4.41 12.90
N LEU A 395 -26.15 -3.43 12.63
CA LEU A 395 -26.11 -2.72 11.35
C LEU A 395 -25.78 -3.69 10.20
N ASN A 396 -24.78 -4.56 10.37
CA ASN A 396 -24.41 -5.59 9.40
C ASN A 396 -25.50 -6.65 9.19
N ARG A 397 -26.26 -6.98 10.25
CA ARG A 397 -27.43 -7.87 10.16
C ARG A 397 -28.58 -7.24 9.36
N ARG A 398 -28.72 -5.91 9.42
CA ARG A 398 -29.75 -5.13 8.70
C ARG A 398 -29.37 -4.81 7.25
N VAL A 399 -28.06 -4.69 6.96
CA VAL A 399 -27.54 -4.28 5.65
C VAL A 399 -26.55 -5.35 5.15
N PRO A 400 -27.04 -6.38 4.43
CA PRO A 400 -26.19 -7.44 3.89
C PRO A 400 -25.07 -6.88 2.99
N GLY A 401 -23.85 -7.40 3.15
CA GLY A 401 -22.68 -6.99 2.38
C GLY A 401 -22.00 -5.69 2.83
N LEU A 402 -22.54 -4.97 3.83
CA LEU A 402 -21.94 -3.73 4.34
C LEU A 402 -20.61 -3.94 5.08
N GLN A 403 -20.55 -5.00 5.90
CA GLN A 403 -19.36 -5.37 6.70
C GLN A 403 -18.76 -4.21 7.50
N ALA A 404 -19.61 -3.31 8.00
CA ALA A 404 -19.24 -2.14 8.79
C ALA A 404 -18.37 -2.51 9.99
N ARG A 405 -17.31 -1.73 10.17
CA ARG A 405 -16.31 -1.84 11.23
C ARG A 405 -15.93 -0.45 11.75
N LEU A 406 -15.16 -0.37 12.82
CA LEU A 406 -14.42 0.85 13.13
C LEU A 406 -13.26 1.02 12.12
N PRO A 407 -12.84 2.26 11.82
CA PRO A 407 -11.58 2.50 11.14
C PRO A 407 -10.41 2.06 12.02
N SER A 408 -9.27 1.70 11.42
CA SER A 408 -8.02 1.65 12.17
C SER A 408 -7.57 3.07 12.55
N GLU A 409 -6.68 3.20 13.52
CA GLU A 409 -6.11 4.49 13.91
C GLU A 409 -5.37 5.14 12.73
N ALA A 410 -4.71 4.33 11.89
CA ALA A 410 -3.99 4.82 10.71
C ALA A 410 -4.94 5.29 9.61
N GLU A 411 -6.02 4.54 9.35
CA GLU A 411 -7.10 4.99 8.46
C GLU A 411 -7.70 6.30 8.97
N TRP A 412 -7.96 6.41 10.27
CA TRP A 412 -8.51 7.62 10.88
C TRP A 412 -7.57 8.82 10.76
N GLU A 413 -6.28 8.68 11.07
CA GLU A 413 -5.33 9.80 10.98
C GLU A 413 -5.10 10.24 9.53
N TYR A 414 -4.98 9.27 8.60
CA TYR A 414 -4.85 9.54 7.18
C TYR A 414 -6.06 10.32 6.64
N ALA A 415 -7.26 9.85 6.97
CA ALA A 415 -8.52 10.50 6.64
C ALA A 415 -8.66 11.89 7.27
N CYS A 416 -8.23 12.05 8.54
CA CYS A 416 -8.25 13.31 9.25
C CYS A 416 -7.38 14.36 8.55
N ARG A 417 -6.13 14.00 8.23
CA ARG A 417 -5.15 14.86 7.54
C ARG A 417 -5.57 15.27 6.13
N ALA A 418 -6.27 14.40 5.40
CA ALA A 418 -6.70 14.66 4.02
C ALA A 418 -5.59 15.19 3.09
N GLY A 419 -4.38 14.64 3.23
CA GLY A 419 -3.19 15.03 2.48
C GLY A 419 -2.36 16.19 3.07
N THR A 420 -2.78 16.82 4.18
CA THR A 420 -1.97 17.83 4.87
C THR A 420 -0.90 17.20 5.78
N THR A 421 0.19 17.94 6.00
CA THR A 421 1.25 17.61 6.97
C THR A 421 1.20 18.48 8.23
N THR A 422 0.25 19.39 8.30
CA THR A 422 0.05 20.38 9.37
C THR A 422 -0.66 19.74 10.60
N PRO A 423 -0.73 20.45 11.75
CA PRO A 423 -1.43 19.97 12.94
C PRO A 423 -2.93 19.71 12.71
N PHE A 424 -3.56 20.43 11.79
CA PHE A 424 -4.96 20.25 11.39
C PHE A 424 -5.09 20.16 9.87
N SER A 425 -6.19 19.61 9.37
CA SER A 425 -6.52 19.63 7.94
C SER A 425 -6.89 21.02 7.40
N PHE A 426 -7.15 21.98 8.30
CA PHE A 426 -7.34 23.39 8.01
C PHE A 426 -6.03 24.20 7.94
N GLY A 427 -4.88 23.59 8.27
CA GLY A 427 -3.58 24.24 8.31
C GLY A 427 -2.97 24.22 9.72
N ASP A 428 -2.27 25.30 10.06
CA ASP A 428 -1.47 25.43 11.29
C ASP A 428 -2.28 25.80 12.54
N ASP A 429 -3.52 26.26 12.38
CA ASP A 429 -4.41 26.70 13.47
C ASP A 429 -5.89 26.40 13.15
N ILE A 430 -6.77 26.54 14.14
CA ILE A 430 -8.21 26.30 14.04
C ILE A 430 -9.02 27.37 14.80
N SER A 431 -10.15 27.79 14.22
CA SER A 431 -11.12 28.66 14.90
C SER A 431 -12.39 27.88 15.32
N PRO A 432 -13.18 28.41 16.29
CA PRO A 432 -14.45 27.79 16.67
C PRO A 432 -15.49 27.72 15.54
N GLU A 433 -15.36 28.52 14.48
CA GLU A 433 -16.18 28.44 13.26
C GLU A 433 -15.81 27.22 12.39
N GLN A 434 -14.62 26.66 12.57
CA GLN A 434 -14.15 25.45 11.89
C GLN A 434 -14.32 24.18 12.75
N VAL A 435 -14.14 24.30 14.07
CA VAL A 435 -14.00 23.17 15.00
C VAL A 435 -14.88 23.38 16.23
N ASN A 436 -15.54 22.33 16.73
CA ASN A 436 -16.25 22.39 18.01
C ASN A 436 -15.33 21.97 19.16
N TYR A 437 -14.77 22.94 19.88
CA TYR A 437 -13.84 22.73 21.01
C TYR A 437 -14.05 23.81 22.10
N ASP A 438 -13.30 23.74 23.19
CA ASP A 438 -13.28 24.77 24.23
C ASP A 438 -12.47 26.00 23.76
N GLY A 439 -13.17 26.95 23.15
CA GLY A 439 -12.63 28.22 22.67
C GLY A 439 -12.00 29.13 23.74
N ASP A 440 -12.17 28.85 25.04
CA ASP A 440 -11.42 29.55 26.09
C ASP A 440 -9.94 29.13 26.14
N PHE A 441 -9.58 28.00 25.51
CA PHE A 441 -8.24 27.44 25.44
C PHE A 441 -7.86 27.12 23.98
N PRO A 442 -7.60 28.15 23.15
CA PRO A 442 -7.16 27.99 21.76
C PRO A 442 -5.79 27.32 21.66
N TYR A 443 -5.50 26.78 20.47
CA TYR A 443 -4.23 26.12 20.18
C TYR A 443 -3.06 27.11 20.17
N ALA A 444 -1.90 26.69 20.68
CA ALA A 444 -0.61 27.39 20.56
C ALA A 444 -0.60 28.87 21.01
N GLY A 445 -1.57 29.28 21.83
CA GLY A 445 -1.73 30.68 22.27
C GLY A 445 -2.48 31.58 21.27
N GLY A 446 -3.29 31.00 20.37
CA GLY A 446 -4.18 31.72 19.47
C GLY A 446 -5.26 32.55 20.19
N GLU A 447 -6.18 33.14 19.41
CA GLU A 447 -7.23 33.99 19.98
C GLU A 447 -8.34 33.18 20.64
N LYS A 448 -8.82 33.64 21.81
CA LYS A 448 -9.98 33.05 22.49
C LYS A 448 -11.24 33.26 21.65
N GLY A 449 -12.09 32.24 21.61
CA GLY A 449 -13.36 32.29 20.88
C GLY A 449 -14.48 31.51 21.56
N LEU A 450 -15.50 31.15 20.79
CA LEU A 450 -16.72 30.50 21.28
C LEU A 450 -16.45 29.08 21.81
N HIS A 451 -16.62 28.87 23.12
CA HIS A 451 -16.86 27.55 23.70
C HIS A 451 -18.37 27.26 23.70
N ARG A 452 -18.79 26.19 23.01
CA ARG A 452 -20.22 25.82 22.87
C ARG A 452 -20.79 25.04 24.06
N GLY A 453 -19.95 24.36 24.84
CA GLY A 453 -20.35 23.60 26.02
C GLY A 453 -21.19 22.34 25.76
N LYS A 454 -21.31 21.91 24.50
CA LYS A 454 -22.03 20.71 24.06
C LYS A 454 -21.65 20.30 22.63
N THR A 455 -22.14 19.15 22.19
CA THR A 455 -22.07 18.71 20.80
C THR A 455 -22.88 19.61 19.86
N VAL A 456 -22.53 19.56 18.57
CA VAL A 456 -23.30 20.18 17.47
C VAL A 456 -23.75 19.11 16.46
N PRO A 457 -24.81 19.38 15.67
CA PRO A 457 -25.22 18.51 14.57
C PRO A 457 -24.05 18.19 13.63
N VAL A 458 -23.94 16.94 13.20
CA VAL A 458 -22.89 16.55 12.25
C VAL A 458 -23.07 17.25 10.91
N GLY A 459 -21.96 17.60 10.26
CA GLY A 459 -21.96 18.36 9.01
C GLY A 459 -22.42 19.81 9.16
N SER A 460 -22.41 20.38 10.37
CA SER A 460 -22.74 21.79 10.61
C SER A 460 -21.52 22.71 10.59
N LEU A 461 -20.32 22.15 10.70
CA LEU A 461 -19.06 22.86 10.54
C LEU A 461 -18.41 22.51 9.18
N PRO A 462 -17.38 23.23 8.71
CA PRO A 462 -16.65 22.91 7.50
C PRO A 462 -16.08 21.47 7.51
N ALA A 463 -16.13 20.80 6.37
CA ALA A 463 -15.41 19.55 6.15
C ALA A 463 -13.92 19.80 5.89
N ASN A 464 -13.11 18.77 6.09
CA ASN A 464 -11.74 18.72 5.57
C ASN A 464 -11.72 18.58 4.03
N PRO A 465 -10.55 18.69 3.36
CA PRO A 465 -10.44 18.60 1.89
C PRO A 465 -10.99 17.32 1.24
N TRP A 466 -11.22 16.24 2.00
CA TRP A 466 -11.85 15.00 1.52
C TRP A 466 -13.34 14.91 1.88
N GLY A 467 -13.95 16.00 2.33
CA GLY A 467 -15.39 16.07 2.61
C GLY A 467 -15.80 15.32 3.88
N LEU A 468 -14.86 15.09 4.81
CA LEU A 468 -15.13 14.52 6.13
C LEU A 468 -15.34 15.65 7.15
N TYR A 469 -16.46 15.59 7.85
CA TYR A 469 -16.92 16.59 8.80
C TYR A 469 -16.53 16.22 10.23
N GLU A 470 -16.29 17.26 11.04
CA GLU A 470 -15.93 17.16 12.46
C GLU A 470 -14.82 16.13 12.77
N MET A 471 -13.86 15.93 11.86
CA MET A 471 -12.61 15.17 12.13
C MET A 471 -11.71 15.84 13.20
N HIS A 472 -12.07 17.06 13.58
CA HIS A 472 -11.49 17.87 14.63
C HIS A 472 -12.62 18.28 15.58
N GLY A 473 -12.47 17.97 16.87
CA GLY A 473 -13.43 18.32 17.91
C GLY A 473 -14.77 17.58 17.84
N ASN A 474 -15.81 18.22 18.38
CA ASN A 474 -17.15 17.68 18.62
C ASN A 474 -17.15 16.47 19.58
N VAL A 475 -16.69 15.28 19.17
CA VAL A 475 -16.54 14.10 20.05
C VAL A 475 -15.29 13.30 19.71
N TRP A 476 -14.66 12.71 20.73
CA TRP A 476 -13.65 11.68 20.55
C TRP A 476 -14.25 10.48 19.83
N GLU A 477 -13.49 9.89 18.92
CA GLU A 477 -13.93 8.77 18.12
C GLU A 477 -13.15 7.49 18.45
N TRP A 478 -13.87 6.41 18.75
CA TRP A 478 -13.29 5.08 18.90
C TRP A 478 -12.69 4.57 17.58
N CYS A 479 -11.45 4.09 17.64
CA CYS A 479 -10.82 3.30 16.56
C CYS A 479 -10.83 1.80 16.89
N ALA A 480 -10.55 0.95 15.90
CA ALA A 480 -10.45 -0.49 16.09
C ALA A 480 -9.29 -0.91 17.01
N ASP A 481 -8.16 -0.20 16.92
CA ASP A 481 -6.87 -0.57 17.47
C ASP A 481 -6.83 -0.68 19.00
N TRP A 482 -6.07 -1.66 19.49
CA TRP A 482 -5.56 -1.64 20.86
C TRP A 482 -4.46 -0.58 20.98
N TYR A 483 -4.57 0.30 21.97
CA TYR A 483 -3.62 1.38 22.20
C TYR A 483 -2.24 0.83 22.60
N GLY A 484 -1.21 1.40 21.99
CA GLY A 484 0.20 1.08 22.25
C GLY A 484 1.14 2.13 21.64
N ASP A 485 2.42 2.01 21.97
CA ASP A 485 3.48 2.86 21.42
C ASP A 485 3.62 2.64 19.91
N TYR A 486 3.90 3.71 19.17
CA TYR A 486 4.16 3.60 17.73
C TYR A 486 5.52 2.95 17.45
N PRO A 487 5.62 2.04 16.47
CA PRO A 487 6.89 1.61 15.93
C PRO A 487 7.55 2.75 15.14
N THR A 488 8.88 2.78 15.10
CA THR A 488 9.63 3.75 14.26
C THR A 488 9.87 3.26 12.84
N ALA A 489 9.66 1.97 12.57
CA ALA A 489 9.81 1.37 11.25
C ALA A 489 8.56 1.59 10.38
N PRO A 490 8.70 1.74 9.04
CA PRO A 490 7.56 1.84 8.13
C PRO A 490 6.55 0.69 8.31
N GLN A 491 5.26 1.01 8.32
CA GLN A 491 4.16 0.06 8.45
C GLN A 491 3.36 -0.06 7.15
N LEU A 492 2.81 -1.25 6.91
CA LEU A 492 1.84 -1.55 5.85
C LEU A 492 0.54 -2.00 6.53
N ASP A 493 -0.58 -1.35 6.20
CA ASP A 493 -1.92 -1.62 6.74
C ASP A 493 -1.96 -1.91 8.26
N PRO A 494 -1.38 -1.04 9.12
CA PRO A 494 -1.31 -1.30 10.55
C PRO A 494 -2.71 -1.35 11.19
N THR A 495 -2.89 -2.34 12.07
CA THR A 495 -4.12 -2.62 12.84
C THR A 495 -3.88 -2.54 14.36
N GLY A 496 -2.77 -1.90 14.76
CA GLY A 496 -2.38 -1.72 16.14
C GLY A 496 -1.81 -2.97 16.80
N LEU A 497 -1.81 -3.00 18.13
CA LEU A 497 -1.45 -4.21 18.88
C LEU A 497 -2.53 -5.29 18.73
N GLN A 498 -2.12 -6.56 18.78
CA GLN A 498 -3.06 -7.70 18.72
C GLN A 498 -3.89 -7.85 20.01
N THR A 499 -3.35 -7.40 21.14
CA THR A 499 -4.01 -7.38 22.45
C THR A 499 -3.63 -6.10 23.21
N GLY A 500 -4.48 -5.69 24.16
CA GLY A 500 -4.24 -4.51 24.99
C GLY A 500 -5.28 -4.35 26.10
N GLY A 501 -5.09 -3.35 26.96
CA GLY A 501 -6.04 -3.00 28.02
C GLY A 501 -6.97 -1.82 27.67
N SER A 502 -6.65 -1.07 26.62
CA SER A 502 -7.39 0.13 26.21
C SER A 502 -7.43 0.26 24.70
N ARG A 503 -8.53 0.80 24.16
CA ARG A 503 -8.71 1.10 22.74
C ARG A 503 -8.35 2.55 22.45
N VAL A 504 -7.96 2.82 21.22
CA VAL A 504 -7.59 4.15 20.74
C VAL A 504 -8.81 5.08 20.62
N LEU A 505 -8.61 6.35 20.97
CA LEU A 505 -9.51 7.48 20.75
C LEU A 505 -8.79 8.60 19.98
N ARG A 506 -9.45 9.20 18.98
CA ARG A 506 -8.93 10.31 18.15
C ARG A 506 -9.94 11.46 18.01
N GLY A 507 -9.51 12.62 17.51
CA GLY A 507 -10.41 13.74 17.15
C GLY A 507 -10.43 14.95 18.09
N GLY A 508 -10.33 14.76 19.41
CA GLY A 508 -10.69 15.82 20.37
C GLY A 508 -12.20 15.89 20.60
N SER A 509 -12.68 16.84 21.40
CA SER A 509 -14.12 17.01 21.64
C SER A 509 -14.51 18.46 21.93
N TRP A 510 -15.82 18.72 22.05
CA TRP A 510 -16.37 20.02 22.42
C TRP A 510 -15.87 20.57 23.77
N LEU A 511 -15.35 19.71 24.65
CA LEU A 511 -14.86 20.04 26.00
C LEU A 511 -13.32 20.20 26.06
N ASP A 512 -12.63 19.89 24.97
CA ASP A 512 -11.16 19.87 24.93
C ASP A 512 -10.57 21.18 24.39
N ASN A 513 -9.34 21.50 24.78
CA ASN A 513 -8.60 22.64 24.25
C ASN A 513 -8.17 22.40 22.78
N GLY A 514 -7.85 23.47 22.05
CA GLY A 514 -7.53 23.40 20.61
C GLY A 514 -6.41 22.39 20.27
N GLY A 515 -5.36 22.32 21.08
CA GLY A 515 -4.24 21.37 20.88
C GLY A 515 -4.60 19.89 21.00
N ARG A 516 -5.77 19.54 21.55
CA ARG A 516 -6.28 18.15 21.56
C ARG A 516 -7.07 17.77 20.31
N ALA A 517 -7.45 18.73 19.47
CA ALA A 517 -8.12 18.47 18.20
C ALA A 517 -7.15 18.19 17.03
N ARG A 518 -5.82 18.20 17.28
CA ARG A 518 -4.79 17.94 16.25
C ARG A 518 -4.92 16.56 15.62
N CYS A 519 -4.61 16.46 14.33
CA CYS A 519 -4.52 15.22 13.56
C CYS A 519 -3.74 14.14 14.31
N ALA A 520 -2.59 14.47 14.88
CA ALA A 520 -1.68 13.51 15.52
C ALA A 520 -2.06 13.11 16.96
N LEU A 521 -2.95 13.83 17.66
CA LEU A 521 -3.13 13.59 19.09
C LEU A 521 -3.97 12.34 19.37
N ARG A 522 -3.39 11.46 20.19
CA ARG A 522 -3.94 10.13 20.52
C ARG A 522 -4.38 10.09 21.98
N ARG A 523 -5.57 9.57 22.23
CA ARG A 523 -6.06 9.18 23.54
C ARG A 523 -6.39 7.69 23.55
N TRP A 524 -6.70 7.18 24.74
CA TRP A 524 -7.11 5.81 24.95
C TRP A 524 -8.06 5.72 26.13
N ASN A 525 -8.91 4.71 26.14
CA ASN A 525 -9.68 4.32 27.32
C ASN A 525 -10.06 2.84 27.28
N GLU A 526 -10.55 2.30 28.39
CA GLU A 526 -10.98 0.90 28.47
C GLU A 526 -12.17 0.62 27.53
N PRO A 527 -12.29 -0.58 26.92
CA PRO A 527 -13.35 -0.87 25.95
C PRO A 527 -14.80 -0.71 26.45
N GLY A 528 -14.99 -0.75 27.78
CA GLY A 528 -16.30 -0.54 28.43
C GLY A 528 -16.53 0.89 28.95
N TYR A 529 -15.56 1.80 28.79
CA TYR A 529 -15.69 3.17 29.27
C TYR A 529 -16.68 3.97 28.40
N ARG A 530 -17.50 4.81 29.03
CA ARG A 530 -18.49 5.69 28.39
C ARG A 530 -18.33 7.10 28.93
N TYR A 531 -18.46 8.12 28.07
CA TYR A 531 -18.48 9.52 28.50
C TYR A 531 -19.14 10.41 27.44
N GLN A 532 -19.73 11.53 27.86
CA GLN A 532 -20.51 12.48 27.05
C GLN A 532 -19.71 13.30 26.01
N ILE A 533 -18.47 12.88 25.77
CA ILE A 533 -17.55 13.43 24.77
C ILE A 533 -17.02 12.33 23.84
N ILE A 534 -17.50 11.10 23.95
CA ILE A 534 -17.00 9.93 23.21
C ILE A 534 -18.12 9.33 22.36
N GLY A 535 -17.91 9.35 21.04
CA GLY A 535 -18.71 8.70 20.01
C GLY A 535 -17.83 7.86 19.09
N PHE A 536 -18.21 7.77 17.81
CA PHE A 536 -17.44 7.07 16.77
C PHE A 536 -17.94 7.46 15.36
N ARG A 537 -17.11 7.19 14.34
CA ARG A 537 -17.56 6.97 12.96
C ARG A 537 -17.20 5.54 12.54
N PHE A 538 -17.84 5.05 11.49
CA PHE A 538 -17.61 3.68 10.99
C PHE A 538 -17.13 3.68 9.54
N ALA A 539 -16.49 2.58 9.15
CA ALA A 539 -16.04 2.29 7.80
C ALA A 539 -16.82 1.08 7.28
N PRO A 540 -17.55 1.18 6.15
CA PRO A 540 -18.00 0.01 5.40
C PRO A 540 -16.81 -0.90 5.06
N GLY A 541 -16.98 -2.21 5.26
CA GLY A 541 -15.94 -3.18 4.98
C GLY A 541 -15.72 -3.32 3.48
N GLN A 542 -14.46 -3.59 3.10
CA GLN A 542 -14.15 -4.03 1.74
C GLN A 542 -14.84 -5.37 1.52
N ALA A 543 -15.55 -5.54 0.40
CA ALA A 543 -15.67 -6.88 -0.15
C ALA A 543 -14.26 -7.28 -0.62
N GLU A 544 -13.70 -8.36 -0.09
CA GLU A 544 -12.43 -8.90 -0.61
C GLU A 544 -12.66 -9.24 -2.10
N PRO A 545 -11.95 -8.60 -3.05
CA PRO A 545 -12.05 -8.96 -4.45
C PRO A 545 -11.33 -10.29 -4.64
N ASP A 546 -12.00 -11.29 -5.22
CA ASP A 546 -11.37 -12.56 -5.59
C ASP A 546 -10.09 -12.31 -6.41
N GLY A 547 -8.94 -12.59 -5.81
CA GLY A 547 -7.63 -12.52 -6.49
C GLY A 547 -6.94 -11.15 -6.54
N ALA A 548 -7.27 -10.20 -5.68
CA ALA A 548 -6.47 -8.97 -5.56
C ALA A 548 -5.07 -9.28 -4.97
N THR A 549 -4.03 -9.23 -5.81
CA THR A 549 -2.64 -9.46 -5.38
C THR A 549 -2.21 -8.42 -4.34
N GLU A 550 -1.67 -8.90 -3.22
CA GLU A 550 -1.16 -8.11 -2.11
C GLU A 550 -0.13 -7.07 -2.59
N TRP A 551 -0.42 -5.78 -2.41
CA TRP A 551 0.50 -4.70 -2.76
C TRP A 551 1.55 -4.55 -1.66
N LEU A 552 2.79 -4.89 -1.97
CA LEU A 552 3.93 -4.73 -1.07
C LEU A 552 4.78 -3.53 -1.54
N PRO A 553 4.98 -2.49 -0.71
CA PRO A 553 5.82 -1.37 -1.10
C PRO A 553 7.29 -1.79 -1.29
N PRO A 554 8.06 -1.06 -2.13
CA PRO A 554 9.50 -1.26 -2.23
C PRO A 554 10.17 -1.10 -0.86
N ARG A 555 10.92 -2.11 -0.41
CA ARG A 555 11.83 -1.97 0.73
C ARG A 555 12.96 -1.04 0.31
N ASP A 556 13.01 0.16 0.87
CA ASP A 556 14.09 1.11 0.58
C ASP A 556 15.45 0.50 0.93
N GLY A 557 16.41 0.67 0.02
CA GLY A 557 17.77 0.17 0.19
C GLY A 557 18.47 0.87 1.33
N ALA A 558 18.95 0.09 2.32
CA ALA A 558 19.65 0.62 3.47
C ALA A 558 20.90 1.42 3.08
N ALA A 559 20.85 2.74 3.32
CA ALA A 559 21.99 3.62 3.11
C ALA A 559 23.02 3.48 4.25
N GLY A 560 23.99 2.58 4.04
CA GLY A 560 25.36 2.72 4.51
C GLY A 560 25.64 2.79 6.02
N ALA A 561 25.97 1.64 6.61
CA ALA A 561 26.83 1.57 7.79
C ALA A 561 28.02 0.62 7.52
N ALA A 562 29.07 1.13 6.87
CA ALA A 562 30.31 0.40 6.69
C ALA A 562 31.15 0.47 7.99
N GLY A 563 31.05 -0.56 8.83
CA GLY A 563 31.84 -0.70 10.06
C GLY A 563 32.30 -2.14 10.24
N ARG A 564 33.59 -2.41 9.96
CA ARG A 564 34.17 -3.76 10.05
C ARG A 564 34.32 -4.20 11.51
N GLY A 565 33.93 -5.43 11.84
CA GLY A 565 34.17 -6.01 13.16
C GLY A 565 33.68 -7.45 13.24
N ALA A 566 34.54 -8.41 12.88
CA ALA A 566 34.22 -9.83 13.05
C ALA A 566 34.19 -10.19 14.54
N ALA A 567 33.14 -10.90 14.98
CA ALA A 567 33.04 -11.46 16.32
C ALA A 567 32.69 -12.95 16.22
N SER A 568 33.72 -13.80 16.26
CA SER A 568 33.54 -15.19 16.70
C SER A 568 33.33 -15.21 18.21
N ALA A 569 32.39 -16.01 18.69
CA ALA A 569 32.08 -16.13 20.11
C ALA A 569 32.79 -17.35 20.74
N ARG A 570 33.01 -17.26 22.07
CA ARG A 570 33.60 -18.28 22.98
C ARG A 570 35.14 -18.38 22.86
N GLY A 571 35.96 -18.18 23.91
CA GLY A 571 35.70 -17.73 25.28
C GLY A 571 36.35 -18.64 26.33
N THR A 572 37.23 -18.10 27.18
CA THR A 572 37.69 -18.64 28.48
C THR A 572 38.64 -17.64 29.16
N GLY A 573 38.57 -17.53 30.50
CA GLY A 573 39.76 -17.32 31.33
C GLY A 573 40.13 -15.89 31.81
N ALA A 574 40.25 -15.79 33.15
CA ALA A 574 41.20 -14.94 33.91
C ALA A 574 40.96 -13.41 34.10
N VAL A 575 40.47 -13.12 35.31
CA VAL A 575 40.69 -11.92 36.17
C VAL A 575 42.20 -11.82 36.51
N PRO A 576 42.89 -10.64 36.61
CA PRO A 576 42.78 -9.80 37.82
C PRO A 576 43.04 -8.27 37.80
N ALA A 577 42.26 -7.58 38.64
CA ALA A 577 42.62 -6.57 39.67
C ALA A 577 43.22 -5.17 39.37
N ALA A 578 42.84 -4.24 40.27
CA ALA A 578 43.41 -2.91 40.60
C ALA A 578 43.18 -1.74 39.59
N ALA A 579 42.88 -0.49 40.01
CA ALA A 579 42.53 0.07 41.33
C ALA A 579 41.81 1.44 41.21
N ARG A 580 41.10 1.86 42.29
CA ARG A 580 40.91 3.23 42.87
C ARG A 580 41.01 4.45 41.91
N SER A 581 40.16 5.48 41.93
CA SER A 581 39.08 5.97 42.82
C SER A 581 38.31 7.10 42.07
N ALA A 582 37.36 7.90 42.56
CA ALA A 582 36.87 8.20 43.92
C ALA A 582 35.34 8.52 43.91
N ALA A 583 34.84 9.37 44.82
CA ALA A 583 33.42 9.72 44.94
C ALA A 583 33.17 11.24 44.97
N ALA A 584 31.99 11.66 44.51
CA ALA A 584 31.27 12.84 45.04
C ALA A 584 29.77 12.73 44.73
N ALA A 585 28.93 12.77 45.75
CA ALA A 585 27.47 12.76 45.61
C ALA A 585 26.88 14.15 45.89
N ARG A 586 25.81 14.52 45.17
CA ARG A 586 24.82 15.49 45.65
C ARG A 586 23.41 15.03 45.32
N LYS A 587 22.58 14.89 46.36
CA LYS A 587 21.13 14.74 46.25
C LYS A 587 20.49 16.12 46.11
N GLY A 588 19.43 16.22 45.32
CA GLY A 588 18.42 17.27 45.36
C GLY A 588 17.04 16.61 45.21
N ALA A 589 16.02 17.12 45.90
CA ALA A 589 14.72 16.44 46.01
C ALA A 589 13.53 17.42 45.92
N SER A 590 12.50 17.01 45.15
CA SER A 590 11.11 17.47 45.11
C SER A 590 10.43 16.58 44.05
N VAL A 591 9.50 15.65 44.32
CA VAL A 591 8.21 15.77 45.03
C VAL A 591 7.35 16.89 44.42
N ASP A 592 6.40 16.53 43.55
CA ASP A 592 4.99 16.45 43.95
C ASP A 592 4.12 15.76 42.89
N SER A 593 3.11 15.03 43.37
CA SER A 593 2.11 14.31 42.57
C SER A 593 0.75 14.53 43.21
N VAL A 594 -0.24 15.00 42.43
CA VAL A 594 -1.57 15.34 42.97
C VAL A 594 -2.64 14.42 42.37
N GLU A 595 -3.23 13.59 43.22
CA GLU A 595 -4.37 12.72 42.90
C GLU A 595 -5.69 13.51 42.78
N ALA A 596 -6.63 12.96 42.01
CA ALA A 596 -7.97 13.49 41.84
C ALA A 596 -8.85 13.29 43.09
N LYS A 597 -9.65 14.30 43.44
CA LYS A 597 -10.71 14.18 44.46
C LYS A 597 -12.06 13.87 43.83
N GLN A 598 -12.67 12.75 44.22
CA GLN A 598 -14.10 12.54 44.04
C GLN A 598 -14.89 13.01 45.28
N ALA A 599 -16.11 13.51 45.06
CA ALA A 599 -16.99 14.04 46.10
C ALA A 599 -17.86 12.93 46.74
N PRO A 600 -18.34 13.10 47.99
CA PRO A 600 -18.92 12.01 48.78
C PRO A 600 -20.43 11.79 48.57
N ALA A 601 -20.87 10.54 48.74
CA ALA A 601 -22.28 10.18 48.77
C ALA A 601 -22.93 10.41 50.15
N ALA A 602 -24.17 10.88 50.16
CA ALA A 602 -24.95 11.13 51.38
C ALA A 602 -25.87 9.94 51.75
N LYS A 603 -25.98 9.62 53.05
CA LYS A 603 -27.10 8.86 53.66
C LYS A 603 -27.41 9.38 55.08
N PRO A 604 -28.62 9.16 55.63
CA PRO A 604 -29.28 10.23 56.38
C PRO A 604 -29.69 9.93 57.85
N ASP A 605 -30.00 11.02 58.55
CA ASP A 605 -31.07 11.18 59.58
C ASP A 605 -31.00 10.36 60.90
N LYS A 606 -30.77 11.04 62.05
CA LYS A 606 -31.86 11.39 63.01
C LYS A 606 -31.44 12.16 64.28
N ARG A 607 -32.28 13.16 64.59
CA ARG A 607 -32.70 13.65 65.93
C ARG A 607 -31.75 14.46 66.86
N ALA A 608 -31.98 15.78 66.78
CA ALA A 608 -32.66 16.57 67.82
C ALA A 608 -31.93 17.15 69.06
N LYS A 609 -31.86 18.50 69.06
CA LYS A 609 -32.11 19.46 70.17
C LYS A 609 -31.06 19.62 71.30
N PRO A 610 -31.01 20.78 72.00
CA PRO A 610 -31.38 22.14 71.56
C PRO A 610 -30.45 23.30 72.03
N ARG A 611 -30.46 24.40 71.25
CA ARG A 611 -30.35 25.83 71.64
C ARG A 611 -29.69 26.24 72.98
N ARG A 612 -28.61 27.03 72.86
CA ARG A 612 -28.34 28.35 73.50
C ARG A 612 -27.09 28.94 72.80
N GLY A 613 -26.97 30.21 72.41
CA GLY A 613 -27.94 31.32 72.36
C GLY A 613 -27.27 32.68 72.59
N LYS A 614 -27.26 33.55 71.56
CA LYS A 614 -26.71 34.95 71.56
C LYS A 614 -25.16 35.01 71.66
N ARG A 615 -24.48 36.01 71.09
CA ARG A 615 -24.92 37.23 70.39
C ARG A 615 -24.50 37.23 68.93
#